data_AF-A0A812VZW0-F1
#
_entry.id   AF-A0A812VZW0-F1
#
_cell.length_a   1.000
_cell.length_b   1.000
_cell.length_c   1.000
_cell.angle_alpha   90.00
_cell.angle_beta   90.00
_cell.angle_gamma   90.00
#
_symmetry.space_group_name_H-M   'P 1'
#
loop_
_entity.id
_entity.type
_entity.pdbx_description
1 polymer ?
#
loop_
_entity_poly.entity_id
_entity_poly.type
_entity_poly.pdbx_seq_one_letter_code
_entity_poly.pdbx_strand_id
1 'polypeptide(L)'
;VTIGGSTSISGGNTFSTGTGQVDLNGNVVVADSRTVTVGSAGSGGTTTLYGNVVVGDTGTGNGASLTLNGNFAQNDVTGAVASFSTGTDSVNLNGHVTVATGKNLVMTATGAGQFTTGTGTVTLNGNTIVSSSNTFTSGTGAVTLKGATTVDDSITFTVGSAGAGGTTTLYGNVVIGDSTGAASCTVNGDITQADVGATQTAFTTGTGSVQLNGDVTVATGKNLHMVATGAGTFQTGTGSVTLNGVTQVGGSNTFSTGTGQVNLNGPVVVADNQPLSVGSVGAGGVVQLFGDTTVGSTAINGASSSLKVYGNVNFYDDQDGTAKTFSTATGAITLNGDIGVAANKDLIMANTGTGQFQTGTGTVVLSGATSVVSGKSFTLDDFTNIINCNHAAADVGSTFCKASR
;
A
#
# COMPACT_ATOMS: atom_id res chain seq x y z
N VAL A 1 -35.78 -102.36 37.90
CA VAL A 1 -34.65 -103.01 38.61
C VAL A 1 -33.99 -101.94 39.44
N THR A 2 -33.97 -102.09 40.77
CA THR A 2 -33.24 -101.20 41.67
C THR A 2 -31.91 -101.85 41.97
N ILE A 3 -30.80 -101.22 41.57
CA ILE A 3 -29.46 -101.73 41.86
C ILE A 3 -28.92 -100.88 43.03
N GLY A 4 -28.96 -101.43 44.24
CA GLY A 4 -28.67 -100.70 45.49
C GLY A 4 -27.18 -100.62 45.88
N GLY A 5 -26.26 -100.92 44.97
CA GLY A 5 -24.82 -100.99 45.26
C GLY A 5 -23.95 -100.47 44.13
N SER A 6 -22.62 -100.42 44.36
CA SER A 6 -21.65 -100.05 43.34
C SER A 6 -21.78 -100.99 42.13
N THR A 7 -22.09 -100.42 40.98
CA THR A 7 -22.26 -101.17 39.73
C THR A 7 -21.07 -100.87 38.83
N SER A 8 -20.31 -101.90 38.47
CA SER A 8 -19.22 -101.78 37.49
C SER A 8 -19.64 -102.46 36.19
N ILE A 9 -19.66 -101.68 35.11
CA ILE A 9 -19.82 -102.19 33.75
C ILE A 9 -18.44 -102.07 33.10
N SER A 10 -17.76 -103.20 32.90
CA SER A 10 -16.41 -103.26 32.32
C SER A 10 -16.44 -103.81 30.90
N GLY A 11 -15.41 -103.49 30.09
CA GLY A 11 -15.33 -103.86 28.67
C GLY A 11 -16.14 -102.94 27.74
N GLY A 12 -16.33 -103.33 26.48
CA GLY A 12 -17.05 -102.56 25.45
C GLY A 12 -18.58 -102.63 25.53
N ASN A 13 -19.12 -102.70 26.74
CA ASN A 13 -20.56 -102.88 26.97
C ASN A 13 -21.30 -101.52 27.03
N THR A 14 -22.55 -101.49 26.57
CA THR A 14 -23.40 -100.29 26.59
C THR A 14 -24.35 -100.31 27.79
N PHE A 15 -24.49 -99.18 28.48
CA PHE A 15 -25.56 -98.95 29.46
C PHE A 15 -26.67 -98.12 28.80
N SER A 16 -27.85 -98.71 28.61
CA SER A 16 -29.01 -98.02 28.04
C SER A 16 -30.08 -97.82 29.10
N THR A 17 -30.59 -96.58 29.20
CA THR A 17 -31.76 -96.23 30.01
C THR A 17 -33.02 -96.19 29.14
N GLY A 18 -34.21 -96.22 29.76
CA GLY A 18 -35.45 -95.91 29.05
C GLY A 18 -35.55 -94.43 28.66
N THR A 19 -36.74 -93.99 28.25
CA THR A 19 -37.02 -92.58 27.86
C THR A 19 -37.35 -91.66 29.03
N GLY A 20 -37.36 -92.17 30.27
CA GLY A 20 -37.62 -91.39 31.47
C GLY A 20 -36.41 -90.58 31.95
N GLN A 21 -36.63 -89.78 32.98
CA GLN A 21 -35.59 -89.00 33.66
C GLN A 21 -34.51 -89.91 34.26
N VAL A 22 -33.25 -89.48 34.13
CA VAL A 22 -32.08 -90.13 34.74
C VAL A 22 -31.44 -89.11 35.68
N ASP A 23 -31.52 -89.37 36.98
CA ASP A 23 -30.92 -88.50 37.99
C ASP A 23 -29.52 -88.99 38.37
N LEU A 24 -28.51 -88.17 38.14
CA LEU A 24 -27.12 -88.42 38.54
C LEU A 24 -26.77 -87.49 39.71
N ASN A 25 -27.00 -87.98 40.93
CA ASN A 25 -26.86 -87.17 42.15
C ASN A 25 -25.42 -87.11 42.71
N GLY A 26 -24.49 -87.84 42.10
CA GLY A 26 -23.06 -87.87 42.48
C GLY A 26 -22.17 -87.31 41.38
N ASN A 27 -20.86 -87.21 41.66
CA ASN A 27 -19.88 -86.77 40.66
C ASN A 27 -19.88 -87.71 39.45
N VAL A 28 -20.02 -87.13 38.27
CA VAL A 28 -19.89 -87.85 36.99
C VAL A 28 -18.50 -87.59 36.45
N VAL A 29 -17.63 -88.60 36.52
CA VAL A 29 -16.27 -88.53 35.97
C VAL A 29 -16.25 -89.28 34.65
N VAL A 30 -15.78 -88.61 33.60
CA VAL A 30 -15.49 -89.22 32.31
C VAL A 30 -13.98 -89.27 32.18
N ALA A 31 -13.43 -90.48 32.04
CA ALA A 31 -11.98 -90.67 31.98
C ALA A 31 -11.37 -90.07 30.70
N ASP A 32 -10.05 -89.84 30.72
CA ASP A 32 -9.32 -89.18 29.62
C ASP A 32 -9.59 -89.82 28.26
N SER A 33 -9.70 -88.99 27.21
CA SER A 33 -10.01 -89.42 25.84
C SER A 33 -11.39 -90.06 25.62
N ARG A 34 -12.32 -89.98 26.58
CA ARG A 34 -13.75 -90.32 26.38
C ARG A 34 -14.57 -89.04 26.24
N THR A 35 -15.73 -89.14 25.59
CA THR A 35 -16.63 -88.01 25.33
C THR A 35 -17.96 -88.20 26.04
N VAL A 36 -18.54 -87.11 26.56
CA VAL A 36 -19.99 -87.05 26.83
C VAL A 36 -20.65 -86.46 25.60
N THR A 37 -21.62 -87.16 25.03
CA THR A 37 -22.44 -86.65 23.94
C THR A 37 -23.86 -86.50 24.45
N VAL A 38 -24.38 -85.27 24.41
CA VAL A 38 -25.78 -84.98 24.76
C VAL A 38 -26.54 -84.72 23.46
N GLY A 39 -27.51 -85.59 23.15
CA GLY A 39 -28.23 -85.60 21.87
C GLY A 39 -27.51 -86.37 20.75
N SER A 40 -28.08 -86.37 19.54
CA SER A 40 -27.50 -86.97 18.33
C SER A 40 -27.24 -85.93 17.24
N ALA A 41 -26.31 -86.20 16.34
CA ALA A 41 -26.01 -85.32 15.21
C ALA A 41 -27.28 -85.09 14.36
N GLY A 42 -27.67 -83.82 14.17
CA GLY A 42 -28.81 -83.41 13.34
C GLY A 42 -30.19 -83.43 14.01
N SER A 43 -30.33 -83.82 15.28
CA SER A 43 -31.62 -83.81 16.00
C SER A 43 -31.47 -83.65 17.53
N GLY A 44 -30.51 -82.83 17.98
CA GLY A 44 -30.33 -82.53 19.40
C GLY A 44 -31.48 -81.69 19.97
N GLY A 45 -32.03 -82.11 21.10
CA GLY A 45 -32.92 -81.25 21.91
C GLY A 45 -32.13 -80.16 22.66
N THR A 46 -32.84 -79.24 23.30
CA THR A 46 -32.23 -78.18 24.12
C THR A 46 -31.50 -78.80 25.31
N THR A 47 -30.21 -78.48 25.47
CA THR A 47 -29.45 -78.77 26.70
C THR A 47 -29.39 -77.51 27.54
N THR A 48 -29.99 -77.56 28.74
CA THR A 48 -29.92 -76.47 29.71
C THR A 48 -29.01 -76.90 30.85
N LEU A 49 -27.91 -76.17 31.07
CA LEU A 49 -27.02 -76.34 32.21
C LEU A 49 -27.30 -75.20 33.18
N TYR A 50 -27.68 -75.52 34.41
CA TYR A 50 -27.86 -74.55 35.48
C TYR A 50 -26.56 -74.45 36.29
N GLY A 51 -26.09 -73.23 36.54
CA GLY A 51 -24.83 -72.97 37.27
C GLY A 51 -23.65 -72.63 36.36
N ASN A 52 -22.45 -72.63 36.93
CA ASN A 52 -21.22 -72.35 36.19
C ASN A 52 -20.80 -73.56 35.37
N VAL A 53 -20.46 -73.33 34.10
CA VAL A 53 -19.79 -74.30 33.25
C VAL A 53 -18.33 -73.88 33.17
N VAL A 54 -17.44 -74.68 33.74
CA VAL A 54 -15.98 -74.50 33.62
C VAL A 54 -15.50 -75.46 32.55
N VAL A 55 -14.91 -74.93 31.48
CA VAL A 55 -14.30 -75.73 30.41
C VAL A 55 -12.79 -75.64 30.57
N GLY A 56 -12.16 -76.74 31.00
CA GLY A 56 -10.74 -76.81 31.35
C GLY A 56 -10.50 -76.91 32.87
N ASP A 57 -9.22 -77.07 33.26
CA ASP A 57 -8.78 -77.02 34.65
C ASP A 57 -8.42 -75.58 35.05
N THR A 58 -8.51 -75.27 36.34
CA THR A 58 -8.05 -74.00 36.95
C THR A 58 -6.53 -73.90 37.08
N GLY A 59 -5.78 -74.98 36.77
CA GLY A 59 -4.32 -75.04 36.84
C GLY A 59 -3.59 -74.46 35.60
N THR A 60 -2.33 -74.04 35.81
CA THR A 60 -1.47 -73.47 34.77
C THR A 60 -0.97 -74.55 33.80
N GLY A 61 -1.61 -74.71 32.63
CA GLY A 61 -0.89 -75.28 31.48
C GLY A 61 -1.61 -76.19 30.49
N ASN A 62 -2.92 -76.44 30.57
CA ASN A 62 -3.61 -77.25 29.55
C ASN A 62 -4.51 -76.37 28.68
N GLY A 63 -4.24 -76.36 27.36
CA GLY A 63 -5.06 -75.63 26.39
C GLY A 63 -6.48 -76.20 26.35
N ALA A 64 -7.40 -75.50 27.01
CA ALA A 64 -8.83 -75.80 26.93
C ALA A 64 -9.40 -75.09 25.70
N SER A 65 -9.81 -75.86 24.68
CA SER A 65 -10.52 -75.33 23.53
C SER A 65 -12.01 -75.59 23.71
N LEU A 66 -12.80 -74.52 23.76
CA LEU A 66 -14.25 -74.61 23.55
C LEU A 66 -14.53 -74.27 22.09
N THR A 67 -15.02 -75.25 21.32
CA THR A 67 -15.50 -75.02 19.96
C THR A 67 -17.03 -75.01 19.98
N LEU A 68 -17.64 -73.85 19.67
CA LEU A 68 -19.08 -73.74 19.48
C LEU A 68 -19.36 -73.71 17.97
N ASN A 69 -20.10 -74.71 17.49
CA ASN A 69 -20.59 -74.72 16.11
C ASN A 69 -21.98 -74.07 16.08
N GLY A 70 -22.07 -72.82 15.62
CA GLY A 70 -23.32 -72.07 15.52
C GLY A 70 -23.27 -70.71 16.23
N ASN A 71 -24.46 -70.17 16.52
CA ASN A 71 -24.59 -68.86 17.17
C ASN A 71 -24.34 -68.97 18.67
N PHE A 72 -23.52 -68.07 19.20
CA PHE A 72 -23.42 -67.79 20.63
C PHE A 72 -24.20 -66.51 20.94
N ALA A 73 -25.24 -66.61 21.77
CA ALA A 73 -26.04 -65.47 22.19
C ALA A 73 -25.91 -65.28 23.69
N GLN A 74 -25.38 -64.13 24.10
CA GLN A 74 -25.44 -63.69 25.50
C GLN A 74 -26.71 -62.86 25.66
N ASN A 75 -27.80 -63.52 26.07
CA ASN A 75 -29.05 -62.83 26.33
C ASN A 75 -28.94 -62.08 27.66
N ASP A 76 -29.39 -60.83 27.64
CA ASP A 76 -29.52 -60.05 28.85
C ASP A 76 -30.58 -60.69 29.76
N VAL A 77 -30.26 -60.89 31.03
CA VAL A 77 -31.22 -61.34 32.04
C VAL A 77 -31.63 -60.09 32.81
N THR A 78 -32.92 -59.75 32.72
CA THR A 78 -33.49 -58.49 33.23
C THR A 78 -32.93 -58.11 34.60
N GLY A 79 -32.16 -57.01 34.66
CA GLY A 79 -31.64 -56.42 35.89
C GLY A 79 -30.17 -56.71 36.23
N ALA A 80 -29.44 -57.52 35.45
CA ALA A 80 -28.01 -57.75 35.65
C ALA A 80 -27.20 -57.33 34.41
N VAL A 81 -26.01 -56.74 34.61
CA VAL A 81 -25.09 -56.46 33.51
C VAL A 81 -24.53 -57.77 32.99
N ALA A 82 -25.02 -58.24 31.84
CA ALA A 82 -24.37 -59.33 31.11
C ALA A 82 -23.03 -58.81 30.55
N SER A 83 -21.91 -59.28 31.11
CA SER A 83 -20.57 -58.98 30.61
C SER A 83 -19.95 -60.21 29.95
N PHE A 84 -19.25 -60.00 28.84
CA PHE A 84 -18.35 -61.00 28.27
C PHE A 84 -16.93 -60.60 28.64
N SER A 85 -16.36 -61.29 29.62
CA SER A 85 -14.96 -61.08 30.03
C SER A 85 -14.09 -62.15 29.37
N THR A 86 -12.95 -61.74 28.84
CA THR A 86 -11.93 -62.64 28.26
C THR A 86 -10.68 -62.64 29.14
N GLY A 87 -9.71 -63.51 28.84
CA GLY A 87 -8.40 -63.46 29.48
C GLY A 87 -7.63 -62.18 29.16
N THR A 88 -6.42 -62.04 29.70
CA THR A 88 -5.59 -60.83 29.50
C THR A 88 -4.80 -60.83 28.18
N ASP A 89 -4.76 -61.96 27.47
CA ASP A 89 -4.05 -62.11 26.19
C ASP A 89 -4.92 -61.68 24.99
N SER A 90 -4.42 -61.91 23.78
CA SER A 90 -5.08 -61.51 22.54
C SER A 90 -6.43 -62.19 22.31
N VAL A 91 -7.44 -61.41 21.93
CA VAL A 91 -8.70 -61.90 21.37
C VAL A 91 -8.67 -61.74 19.84
N ASN A 92 -8.63 -62.84 19.10
CA ASN A 92 -8.60 -62.82 17.64
C ASN A 92 -10.02 -62.91 17.05
N LEU A 93 -10.47 -61.86 16.37
CA LEU A 93 -11.76 -61.81 15.68
C LEU A 93 -11.52 -61.84 14.17
N ASN A 94 -11.61 -63.01 13.55
CA ASN A 94 -11.31 -63.21 12.13
C ASN A 94 -12.48 -62.92 11.19
N GLY A 95 -13.65 -62.57 11.74
CA GLY A 95 -14.86 -62.23 10.99
C GLY A 95 -15.23 -60.75 11.10
N HIS A 96 -16.36 -60.37 10.53
CA HIS A 96 -16.92 -59.04 10.72
C HIS A 96 -17.33 -58.82 12.18
N VAL A 97 -17.00 -57.64 12.70
CA VAL A 97 -17.42 -57.19 14.02
C VAL A 97 -18.44 -56.07 13.81
N THR A 98 -19.67 -56.32 14.23
CA THR A 98 -20.76 -55.33 14.16
C THR A 98 -21.16 -54.94 15.57
N VAL A 99 -21.18 -53.64 15.84
CA VAL A 99 -21.77 -53.08 17.06
C VAL A 99 -23.22 -52.71 16.76
N ALA A 100 -24.14 -53.14 17.61
CA ALA A 100 -25.57 -52.90 17.41
C ALA A 100 -25.91 -51.39 17.42
N THR A 101 -26.99 -51.01 16.75
CA THR A 101 -27.48 -49.63 16.72
C THR A 101 -27.65 -49.05 18.13
N GLY A 102 -27.14 -47.83 18.34
CA GLY A 102 -27.19 -47.15 19.64
C GLY A 102 -26.23 -47.70 20.68
N LYS A 103 -25.32 -48.61 20.31
CA LYS A 103 -24.23 -49.10 21.16
C LYS A 103 -22.90 -48.55 20.67
N ASN A 104 -21.92 -48.53 21.57
CA ASN A 104 -20.58 -48.02 21.32
C ASN A 104 -19.57 -49.16 21.41
N LEU A 105 -18.54 -49.10 20.57
CA LEU A 105 -17.27 -49.74 20.91
C LEU A 105 -16.56 -48.82 21.90
N VAL A 106 -16.38 -49.26 23.14
CA VAL A 106 -15.72 -48.47 24.17
C VAL A 106 -14.35 -49.09 24.48
N MET A 107 -13.29 -48.31 24.29
CA MET A 107 -11.93 -48.67 24.68
C MET A 107 -11.54 -47.83 25.90
N THR A 108 -11.79 -48.36 27.11
CA THR A 108 -11.66 -47.61 28.39
C THR A 108 -10.24 -47.64 28.99
N ALA A 109 -9.24 -48.14 28.27
CA ALA A 109 -7.92 -48.35 28.84
C ALA A 109 -7.31 -47.03 29.33
N THR A 110 -6.89 -47.01 30.60
CA THR A 110 -6.09 -45.93 31.20
C THR A 110 -4.60 -46.00 30.80
N GLY A 111 -4.23 -46.95 29.93
CA GLY A 111 -2.88 -47.16 29.40
C GLY A 111 -2.75 -46.83 27.91
N ALA A 112 -1.55 -47.04 27.33
CA ALA A 112 -1.18 -46.71 25.95
C ALA A 112 -1.80 -47.63 24.87
N GLY A 113 -3.06 -48.05 25.04
CA GLY A 113 -3.78 -48.84 24.06
C GLY A 113 -3.87 -48.10 22.74
N GLN A 114 -3.54 -48.77 21.64
CA GLN A 114 -3.60 -48.21 20.29
C GLN A 114 -4.76 -48.84 19.51
N PHE A 115 -5.53 -48.03 18.81
CA PHE A 115 -6.43 -48.51 17.76
C PHE A 115 -5.68 -48.47 16.43
N THR A 116 -5.07 -49.58 16.05
CA THR A 116 -4.37 -49.72 14.77
C THR A 116 -5.34 -50.29 13.73
N THR A 117 -5.40 -49.64 12.57
CA THR A 117 -6.17 -50.13 11.42
C THR A 117 -5.21 -50.70 10.36
N GLY A 118 -5.75 -51.42 9.37
CA GLY A 118 -4.96 -51.83 8.21
C GLY A 118 -4.59 -50.66 7.31
N THR A 119 -3.94 -50.94 6.18
CA THR A 119 -3.53 -49.93 5.17
C THR A 119 -4.65 -49.51 4.22
N GLY A 120 -5.85 -50.08 4.37
CA GLY A 120 -7.01 -49.79 3.52
C GLY A 120 -7.72 -48.48 3.91
N THR A 121 -8.76 -48.12 3.15
CA THR A 121 -9.60 -46.97 3.46
C THR A 121 -10.31 -47.14 4.79
N VAL A 122 -10.16 -46.16 5.67
CA VAL A 122 -10.94 -46.03 6.90
C VAL A 122 -11.98 -44.93 6.67
N THR A 123 -13.27 -45.28 6.72
CA THR A 123 -14.36 -44.32 6.56
C THR A 123 -15.02 -44.05 7.90
N LEU A 124 -15.03 -42.79 8.34
CA LEU A 124 -15.74 -42.31 9.53
C LEU A 124 -16.94 -41.48 9.08
N ASN A 125 -18.14 -42.05 9.15
CA ASN A 125 -19.36 -41.41 8.64
C ASN A 125 -19.95 -40.34 9.58
N GLY A 126 -19.50 -40.33 10.85
CA GLY A 126 -19.94 -39.37 11.85
C GLY A 126 -18.90 -38.29 12.13
N ASN A 127 -19.28 -37.32 12.95
CA ASN A 127 -18.33 -36.33 13.48
C ASN A 127 -17.22 -37.06 14.24
N THR A 128 -15.98 -36.68 13.95
CA THR A 128 -14.80 -37.21 14.64
C THR A 128 -14.26 -36.10 15.54
N ILE A 129 -14.13 -36.40 16.83
CA ILE A 129 -13.63 -35.45 17.83
C ILE A 129 -12.31 -36.00 18.37
N VAL A 130 -11.27 -35.17 18.30
CA VAL A 130 -10.00 -35.38 19.02
C VAL A 130 -10.02 -34.42 20.19
N SER A 131 -10.35 -34.93 21.38
CA SER A 131 -10.58 -34.11 22.59
C SER A 131 -9.30 -33.90 23.41
N SER A 132 -9.35 -32.95 24.36
CA SER A 132 -8.25 -32.65 25.29
C SER A 132 -6.96 -32.24 24.54
N SER A 133 -5.78 -32.54 25.08
CA SER A 133 -4.47 -32.20 24.47
C SER A 133 -3.99 -33.23 23.44
N ASN A 134 -4.90 -34.01 22.84
CA ASN A 134 -4.54 -35.00 21.83
C ASN A 134 -4.20 -34.32 20.50
N THR A 135 -3.30 -34.92 19.74
CA THR A 135 -2.84 -34.40 18.45
C THR A 135 -3.45 -35.21 17.30
N PHE A 136 -3.80 -34.53 16.21
CA PHE A 136 -4.09 -35.17 14.94
C PHE A 136 -2.85 -35.04 14.04
N THR A 137 -2.16 -36.16 13.82
CA THR A 137 -0.99 -36.22 12.95
C THR A 137 -1.33 -36.98 11.68
N SER A 138 -1.05 -36.38 10.52
CA SER A 138 -1.14 -37.06 9.23
C SER A 138 0.23 -37.62 8.83
N GLY A 139 0.24 -38.59 7.90
CA GLY A 139 1.47 -39.04 7.27
C GLY A 139 2.02 -38.04 6.25
N THR A 140 2.94 -38.48 5.40
CA THR A 140 3.54 -37.64 4.33
C THR A 140 2.65 -37.49 3.09
N GLY A 141 1.47 -38.10 3.08
CA GLY A 141 0.51 -38.02 1.97
C GLY A 141 -0.27 -36.71 1.94
N ALA A 142 -1.03 -36.49 0.87
CA ALA A 142 -1.89 -35.33 0.74
C ALA A 142 -3.05 -35.37 1.76
N VAL A 143 -3.29 -34.24 2.43
CA VAL A 143 -4.48 -34.02 3.25
C VAL A 143 -5.44 -33.16 2.44
N THR A 144 -6.63 -33.69 2.13
CA THR A 144 -7.66 -32.95 1.39
C THR A 144 -8.82 -32.58 2.32
N LEU A 145 -9.03 -31.28 2.53
CA LEU A 145 -10.16 -30.73 3.29
C LEU A 145 -11.18 -30.17 2.31
N LYS A 146 -12.37 -30.77 2.23
CA LYS A 146 -13.43 -30.35 1.31
C LYS A 146 -14.44 -29.38 1.93
N GLY A 147 -14.48 -29.31 3.26
CA GLY A 147 -15.35 -28.43 4.03
C GLY A 147 -14.63 -27.19 4.54
N ALA A 148 -15.39 -26.27 5.13
CA ALA A 148 -14.84 -25.15 5.87
C ALA A 148 -13.91 -25.65 6.99
N THR A 149 -12.79 -24.96 7.17
CA THR A 149 -11.82 -25.24 8.23
C THR A 149 -11.70 -24.00 9.09
N THR A 150 -11.99 -24.14 10.37
CA THR A 150 -11.85 -23.07 11.36
C THR A 150 -10.68 -23.41 12.26
N VAL A 151 -9.79 -22.45 12.48
CA VAL A 151 -8.80 -22.48 13.55
C VAL A 151 -9.35 -21.60 14.65
N ASP A 152 -9.43 -22.14 15.87
CA ASP A 152 -10.07 -21.45 17.00
C ASP A 152 -9.24 -20.23 17.46
N ASP A 153 -9.87 -19.36 18.25
CA ASP A 153 -9.25 -18.12 18.70
C ASP A 153 -7.94 -18.37 19.47
N SER A 154 -6.95 -17.50 19.27
CA SER A 154 -5.62 -17.59 19.89
C SER A 154 -4.80 -18.84 19.53
N ILE A 155 -5.21 -19.62 18.52
CA ILE A 155 -4.42 -20.73 17.98
C ILE A 155 -3.65 -20.28 16.72
N THR A 156 -2.34 -20.53 16.70
CA THR A 156 -1.51 -20.23 15.53
C THR A 156 -1.72 -21.27 14.42
N PHE A 157 -2.09 -20.81 13.22
CA PHE A 157 -2.00 -21.64 12.02
C PHE A 157 -0.60 -21.54 11.40
N THR A 158 0.17 -22.61 11.50
CA THR A 158 1.54 -22.67 10.95
C THR A 158 1.56 -23.55 9.71
N VAL A 159 2.07 -23.01 8.59
CA VAL A 159 2.28 -23.76 7.34
C VAL A 159 3.78 -23.89 7.08
N GLY A 160 4.29 -25.13 7.12
CA GLY A 160 5.73 -25.42 7.04
C GLY A 160 6.47 -25.18 8.36
N SER A 161 7.80 -25.08 8.29
CA SER A 161 8.67 -24.78 9.44
C SER A 161 9.57 -23.58 9.15
N ALA A 162 10.01 -22.89 10.20
CA ALA A 162 10.95 -21.78 10.07
C ALA A 162 12.22 -22.21 9.31
N GLY A 163 12.57 -21.47 8.26
CA GLY A 163 13.75 -21.74 7.42
C GLY A 163 13.59 -22.88 6.40
N ALA A 164 12.45 -23.56 6.34
CA ALA A 164 12.21 -24.68 5.42
C ALA A 164 10.75 -24.79 4.97
N GLY A 165 10.07 -23.65 4.81
CA GLY A 165 8.72 -23.61 4.26
C GLY A 165 8.72 -23.95 2.77
N GLY A 166 7.85 -24.88 2.38
CA GLY A 166 7.48 -25.05 0.97
C GLY A 166 6.63 -23.87 0.46
N THR A 167 6.27 -23.89 -0.81
CA THR A 167 5.36 -22.90 -1.39
C THR A 167 3.95 -23.07 -0.85
N THR A 168 3.34 -21.98 -0.36
CA THR A 168 1.90 -21.90 -0.09
C THR A 168 1.20 -21.23 -1.25
N THR A 169 0.20 -21.88 -1.84
CA THR A 169 -0.64 -21.29 -2.89
C THR A 169 -2.08 -21.19 -2.39
N LEU A 170 -2.61 -19.97 -2.33
CA LEU A 170 -4.00 -19.69 -1.96
C LEU A 170 -4.73 -19.22 -3.22
N TYR A 171 -5.79 -19.94 -3.61
CA TYR A 171 -6.65 -19.56 -4.72
C TYR A 171 -7.85 -18.77 -4.22
N GLY A 172 -8.26 -17.75 -4.98
CA GLY A 172 -9.37 -16.88 -4.63
C GLY A 172 -8.99 -15.74 -3.68
N ASN A 173 -10.00 -15.16 -3.03
CA ASN A 173 -9.79 -14.03 -2.12
C ASN A 173 -9.18 -14.52 -0.79
N VAL A 174 -8.15 -13.82 -0.33
CA VAL A 174 -7.57 -14.00 1.00
C VAL A 174 -7.98 -12.80 1.85
N VAL A 175 -8.73 -13.05 2.92
CA VAL A 175 -9.11 -12.04 3.92
C VAL A 175 -8.31 -12.32 5.18
N ILE A 176 -7.55 -11.32 5.64
CA ILE A 176 -6.76 -11.41 6.87
C ILE A 176 -7.40 -10.45 7.87
N GLY A 177 -7.96 -11.00 8.95
CA GLY A 177 -8.75 -10.25 9.94
C GLY A 177 -10.26 -10.34 9.74
N ASP A 178 -11.01 -9.65 10.61
CA ASP A 178 -12.46 -9.45 10.47
C ASP A 178 -12.80 -7.99 10.08
N SER A 179 -14.04 -7.74 9.68
CA SER A 179 -14.50 -6.40 9.27
C SER A 179 -14.76 -5.42 10.44
N THR A 180 -14.56 -5.87 11.68
CA THR A 180 -14.96 -5.18 12.91
C THR A 180 -13.77 -4.85 13.84
N GLY A 181 -12.60 -5.42 13.61
CA GLY A 181 -11.39 -5.27 14.41
C GLY A 181 -10.16 -4.96 13.56
N ALA A 182 -9.23 -4.20 14.14
CA ALA A 182 -7.95 -3.92 13.50
C ALA A 182 -7.12 -5.21 13.44
N ALA A 183 -7.10 -5.89 12.30
CA ALA A 183 -6.14 -6.95 12.05
C ALA A 183 -4.85 -6.35 11.49
N SER A 184 -3.73 -6.70 12.11
CA SER A 184 -2.41 -6.40 11.55
C SER A 184 -1.98 -7.53 10.64
N CYS A 185 -1.49 -7.20 9.44
CA CYS A 185 -0.79 -8.13 8.57
C CYS A 185 0.69 -7.72 8.56
N THR A 186 1.57 -8.61 8.97
CA THR A 186 3.03 -8.42 8.85
C THR A 186 3.56 -9.37 7.81
N VAL A 187 4.16 -8.84 6.74
CA VAL A 187 4.86 -9.62 5.72
C VAL A 187 6.35 -9.33 5.86
N ASN A 188 7.14 -10.36 6.14
CA ASN A 188 8.59 -10.25 6.20
C ASN A 188 9.17 -10.63 4.84
N GLY A 189 9.92 -9.72 4.23
CA GLY A 189 10.52 -9.89 2.90
C GLY A 189 9.81 -9.08 1.82
N ASP A 190 10.09 -9.43 0.56
CA ASP A 190 9.59 -8.69 -0.60
C ASP A 190 8.14 -9.06 -0.92
N ILE A 191 7.35 -8.06 -1.31
CA ILE A 191 6.02 -8.25 -1.89
C ILE A 191 6.11 -8.00 -3.38
N THR A 192 5.81 -9.03 -4.18
CA THR A 192 5.72 -8.89 -5.64
C THR A 192 4.27 -9.00 -6.06
N GLN A 193 3.74 -7.94 -6.67
CA GLN A 193 2.46 -7.97 -7.37
C GLN A 193 2.74 -8.05 -8.87
N ALA A 194 2.47 -9.22 -9.46
CA ALA A 194 2.67 -9.46 -10.88
C ALA A 194 1.33 -9.43 -11.62
N ASP A 195 1.33 -8.79 -12.78
CA ASP A 195 0.21 -8.89 -13.71
C ASP A 195 0.06 -10.33 -14.22
N VAL A 196 -1.18 -10.78 -14.38
CA VAL A 196 -1.48 -12.08 -14.99
C VAL A 196 -1.92 -11.84 -16.43
N GLY A 197 -0.97 -11.98 -17.37
CA GLY A 197 -1.21 -11.72 -18.79
C GLY A 197 -1.42 -10.24 -19.09
N ALA A 198 -2.48 -9.90 -19.82
CA ALA A 198 -2.81 -8.51 -20.19
C ALA A 198 -3.62 -7.77 -19.11
N THR A 199 -4.04 -8.46 -18.05
CA THR A 199 -4.83 -7.86 -16.98
C THR A 199 -3.91 -7.17 -15.98
N GLN A 200 -4.01 -5.85 -15.91
CA GLN A 200 -3.31 -5.05 -14.93
C GLN A 200 -3.87 -5.34 -13.54
N THR A 201 -2.96 -5.55 -12.60
CA THR A 201 -3.25 -5.66 -11.18
C THR A 201 -3.10 -4.29 -10.52
N ALA A 202 -3.88 -4.05 -9.46
CA ALA A 202 -3.82 -2.81 -8.69
C ALA A 202 -3.54 -3.12 -7.23
N PHE A 203 -2.69 -2.31 -6.59
CA PHE A 203 -2.56 -2.28 -5.14
C PHE A 203 -3.48 -1.18 -4.61
N THR A 204 -4.54 -1.57 -3.92
CA THR A 204 -5.49 -0.64 -3.30
C THR A 204 -5.38 -0.72 -1.79
N THR A 205 -5.27 0.42 -1.13
CA THR A 205 -5.25 0.53 0.33
C THR A 205 -6.60 1.03 0.86
N GLY A 206 -6.81 0.93 2.17
CA GLY A 206 -7.91 1.63 2.84
C GLY A 206 -7.73 3.16 2.77
N THR A 207 -8.66 3.89 3.40
CA THR A 207 -8.68 5.36 3.44
C THR A 207 -7.75 5.99 4.47
N GLY A 208 -7.06 5.17 5.28
CA GLY A 208 -6.10 5.61 6.27
C GLY A 208 -4.76 6.07 5.68
N SER A 209 -3.83 6.47 6.55
CA SER A 209 -2.46 6.82 6.15
C SER A 209 -1.71 5.59 5.63
N VAL A 210 -0.94 5.79 4.55
CA VAL A 210 0.03 4.81 4.04
C VAL A 210 1.44 5.35 4.33
N GLN A 211 2.18 4.67 5.20
CA GLN A 211 3.55 5.06 5.57
C GLN A 211 4.57 4.23 4.79
N LEU A 212 5.46 4.90 4.06
CA LEU A 212 6.58 4.29 3.33
C LEU A 212 7.88 4.81 3.95
N ASN A 213 8.50 4.00 4.79
CA ASN A 213 9.68 4.42 5.57
C ASN A 213 11.00 4.29 4.81
N GLY A 214 10.99 3.58 3.68
CA GLY A 214 12.15 3.41 2.80
C GLY A 214 12.02 4.25 1.53
N ASP A 215 13.02 4.10 0.65
CA ASP A 215 13.01 4.75 -0.65
C ASP A 215 11.85 4.27 -1.51
N VAL A 216 11.24 5.22 -2.24
CA VAL A 216 10.15 4.93 -3.19
C VAL A 216 10.65 5.18 -4.59
N THR A 217 10.74 4.11 -5.38
CA THR A 217 11.09 4.19 -6.80
C THR A 217 9.85 3.93 -7.64
N VAL A 218 9.57 4.85 -8.58
CA VAL A 218 8.55 4.65 -9.62
C VAL A 218 9.27 4.18 -10.88
N ALA A 219 8.80 3.07 -11.47
CA ALA A 219 9.45 2.46 -12.64
C ALA A 219 9.47 3.41 -13.86
N THR A 220 10.42 3.19 -14.76
CA THR A 220 10.56 3.97 -16.01
C THR A 220 9.25 3.99 -16.81
N GLY A 221 8.87 5.18 -17.27
CA GLY A 221 7.62 5.37 -18.02
C GLY A 221 6.35 5.30 -17.16
N LYS A 222 6.47 5.25 -15.83
CA LYS A 222 5.35 5.35 -14.88
C LYS A 222 5.39 6.69 -14.16
N ASN A 223 4.25 7.08 -13.62
CA ASN A 223 4.05 8.36 -12.93
C ASN A 223 3.62 8.11 -11.49
N LEU A 224 4.05 9.00 -10.59
CA LEU A 224 3.30 9.23 -9.36
C LEU A 224 2.11 10.13 -9.71
N HIS A 225 0.92 9.53 -9.83
CA HIS A 225 -0.27 10.24 -10.27
C HIS A 225 -1.21 10.52 -9.07
N MET A 226 -1.47 11.80 -8.81
CA MET A 226 -2.50 12.25 -7.88
C MET A 226 -3.73 12.65 -8.69
N VAL A 227 -4.87 11.99 -8.47
CA VAL A 227 -6.06 12.12 -9.34
C VAL A 227 -6.66 13.53 -9.25
N ALA A 228 -6.98 14.12 -10.40
CA ALA A 228 -7.29 15.54 -10.59
C ALA A 228 -8.52 16.10 -9.84
N THR A 229 -9.39 15.25 -9.28
CA THR A 229 -10.56 15.69 -8.49
C THR A 229 -10.29 15.71 -6.98
N GLY A 230 -9.13 15.23 -6.52
CA GLY A 230 -8.77 15.22 -5.11
C GLY A 230 -8.19 16.57 -4.67
N ALA A 231 -8.68 17.12 -3.56
CA ALA A 231 -8.13 18.32 -2.92
C ALA A 231 -6.79 18.08 -2.18
N GLY A 232 -6.09 16.98 -2.48
CA GLY A 232 -4.85 16.60 -1.82
C GLY A 232 -3.68 17.49 -2.22
N THR A 233 -2.74 17.70 -1.30
CA THR A 233 -1.51 18.45 -1.57
C THR A 233 -0.34 17.49 -1.80
N PHE A 234 0.52 17.77 -2.79
CA PHE A 234 1.82 17.12 -2.88
C PHE A 234 2.81 17.89 -1.99
N GLN A 235 3.17 17.30 -0.85
CA GLN A 235 4.13 17.87 0.09
C GLN A 235 5.46 17.15 -0.05
N THR A 236 6.54 17.91 0.00
CA THR A 236 7.91 17.39 0.01
C THR A 236 8.57 17.70 1.35
N GLY A 237 9.72 17.07 1.62
CA GLY A 237 10.53 17.41 2.79
C GLY A 237 11.11 18.82 2.72
N THR A 238 11.79 19.24 3.78
CA THR A 238 12.48 20.56 3.86
C THR A 238 13.86 20.59 3.20
N GLY A 239 14.34 19.44 2.72
CA GLY A 239 15.62 19.31 2.01
C GLY A 239 15.58 19.87 0.59
N SER A 240 16.69 19.71 -0.15
CA SER A 240 16.74 20.10 -1.56
C SER A 240 15.78 19.25 -2.38
N VAL A 241 14.94 19.91 -3.18
CA VAL A 241 14.07 19.28 -4.16
C VAL A 241 14.60 19.62 -5.55
N THR A 242 14.99 18.60 -6.32
CA THR A 242 15.50 18.77 -7.69
C THR A 242 14.50 18.22 -8.70
N LEU A 243 14.09 19.04 -9.66
CA LEU A 243 13.21 18.67 -10.76
C LEU A 243 14.03 18.71 -12.07
N ASN A 244 14.45 17.54 -12.55
CA ASN A 244 15.33 17.43 -13.73
C ASN A 244 14.58 17.57 -15.07
N GLY A 245 13.25 17.52 -15.04
CA GLY A 245 12.39 17.67 -16.22
C GLY A 245 11.77 19.06 -16.32
N VAL A 246 11.04 19.28 -17.42
CA VAL A 246 10.19 20.47 -17.57
C VAL A 246 9.17 20.49 -16.43
N THR A 247 9.08 21.62 -15.74
CA THR A 247 8.07 21.85 -14.70
C THR A 247 7.03 22.81 -15.24
N GLN A 248 5.76 22.41 -15.20
CA GLN A 248 4.63 23.23 -15.65
C GLN A 248 3.61 23.36 -14.51
N VAL A 249 3.19 24.59 -14.24
CA VAL A 249 2.01 24.89 -13.42
C VAL A 249 0.86 25.16 -14.40
N GLY A 250 0.00 24.17 -14.61
CA GLY A 250 -1.12 24.26 -15.55
C GLY A 250 -2.36 24.94 -14.96
N GLY A 251 -3.33 25.31 -15.81
CA GLY A 251 -4.58 25.96 -15.39
C GLY A 251 -4.38 27.37 -14.81
N SER A 252 -5.37 27.88 -14.08
CA SER A 252 -5.32 29.20 -13.41
C SER A 252 -4.59 29.15 -12.06
N ASN A 253 -3.57 28.28 -11.93
CA ASN A 253 -2.83 28.06 -10.70
C ASN A 253 -1.69 29.08 -10.54
N THR A 254 -1.29 29.32 -9.29
CA THR A 254 -0.21 30.28 -8.96
C THR A 254 1.08 29.53 -8.62
N PHE A 255 2.21 30.05 -9.10
CA PHE A 255 3.53 29.67 -8.62
C PHE A 255 4.01 30.67 -7.56
N SER A 256 3.94 30.28 -6.30
CA SER A 256 4.43 31.08 -5.17
C SER A 256 5.76 30.53 -4.68
N THR A 257 6.70 31.41 -4.36
CA THR A 257 7.97 31.06 -3.74
C THR A 257 8.02 31.60 -2.30
N GLY A 258 8.99 31.13 -1.51
CA GLY A 258 9.27 31.71 -0.19
C GLY A 258 9.95 33.08 -0.30
N THR A 259 10.54 33.55 0.80
CA THR A 259 11.28 34.82 0.85
C THR A 259 12.74 34.71 0.38
N GLY A 260 13.16 33.50 -0.02
CA GLY A 260 14.50 33.23 -0.52
C GLY A 260 14.74 33.77 -1.93
N GLN A 261 16.00 33.74 -2.35
CA GLN A 261 16.41 34.13 -3.71
C GLN A 261 15.83 33.17 -4.75
N VAL A 262 15.32 33.74 -5.85
CA VAL A 262 14.88 33.00 -7.04
C VAL A 262 15.89 33.25 -8.17
N ASN A 263 16.62 32.20 -8.57
CA ASN A 263 17.58 32.27 -9.67
C ASN A 263 16.93 31.76 -10.97
N LEU A 264 16.78 32.64 -11.96
CA LEU A 264 16.28 32.33 -13.29
C LEU A 264 17.44 32.37 -14.28
N ASN A 265 18.10 31.23 -14.49
CA ASN A 265 19.31 31.14 -15.32
C ASN A 265 19.03 31.12 -16.83
N GLY A 266 17.76 30.92 -17.22
CA GLY A 266 17.32 30.91 -18.61
C GLY A 266 16.45 32.13 -18.95
N PRO A 267 16.02 32.27 -20.21
CA PRO A 267 15.10 33.32 -20.63
C PRO A 267 13.80 33.28 -19.83
N VAL A 268 13.33 34.46 -19.42
CA VAL A 268 12.03 34.63 -18.77
C VAL A 268 11.09 35.26 -19.78
N VAL A 269 10.05 34.53 -20.16
CA VAL A 269 9.02 35.00 -21.07
C VAL A 269 7.73 35.19 -20.29
N VAL A 270 7.19 36.40 -20.34
CA VAL A 270 5.85 36.72 -19.85
C VAL A 270 4.94 36.82 -21.08
N ALA A 271 3.82 36.10 -21.06
CA ALA A 271 2.89 36.08 -22.19
C ALA A 271 2.29 37.47 -22.48
N ASP A 272 1.85 37.67 -23.72
CA ASP A 272 1.16 38.90 -24.11
C ASP A 272 -0.02 39.20 -23.18
N ASN A 273 -0.28 40.48 -22.94
CA ASN A 273 -1.30 40.99 -22.03
C ASN A 273 -1.10 40.61 -20.54
N GLN A 274 -0.02 39.90 -20.17
CA GLN A 274 0.32 39.63 -18.78
C GLN A 274 1.35 40.63 -18.26
N PRO A 275 1.07 41.36 -17.15
CA PRO A 275 2.05 42.29 -16.60
C PRO A 275 3.14 41.55 -15.83
N LEU A 276 4.38 41.99 -15.98
CA LEU A 276 5.43 41.72 -15.00
C LEU A 276 5.36 42.79 -13.90
N SER A 277 4.92 42.39 -12.71
CA SER A 277 4.94 43.25 -11.53
C SER A 277 6.10 42.85 -10.62
N VAL A 278 6.91 43.84 -10.23
CA VAL A 278 8.07 43.67 -9.35
C VAL A 278 7.87 44.52 -8.11
N GLY A 279 7.73 43.86 -6.96
CA GLY A 279 7.32 44.50 -5.70
C GLY A 279 5.80 44.59 -5.55
N SER A 280 5.34 45.27 -4.49
CA SER A 280 3.92 45.47 -4.19
C SER A 280 3.54 46.95 -4.17
N VAL A 281 2.26 47.25 -4.38
CA VAL A 281 1.74 48.63 -4.35
C VAL A 281 2.02 49.24 -2.98
N GLY A 282 2.82 50.31 -2.93
CA GLY A 282 3.20 51.00 -1.69
C GLY A 282 4.48 50.49 -1.01
N ALA A 283 5.06 49.38 -1.46
CA ALA A 283 6.33 48.87 -0.99
C ALA A 283 7.21 48.52 -2.20
N GLY A 284 7.77 49.58 -2.82
CA GLY A 284 8.65 49.43 -3.96
C GLY A 284 9.92 48.66 -3.58
N GLY A 285 10.20 47.57 -4.30
CA GLY A 285 11.51 46.95 -4.31
C GLY A 285 12.45 47.72 -5.23
N VAL A 286 13.76 47.53 -5.05
CA VAL A 286 14.76 48.01 -6.02
C VAL A 286 14.83 47.00 -7.17
N VAL A 287 14.62 47.46 -8.39
CA VAL A 287 14.87 46.67 -9.61
C VAL A 287 16.22 47.09 -10.15
N GLN A 288 17.16 46.16 -10.24
CA GLN A 288 18.46 46.38 -10.85
C GLN A 288 18.51 45.58 -12.16
N LEU A 289 18.75 46.28 -13.27
CA LEU A 289 18.93 45.71 -14.60
C LEU A 289 20.37 46.01 -15.03
N PHE A 290 21.11 44.98 -15.40
CA PHE A 290 22.48 45.10 -15.88
C PHE A 290 22.54 44.78 -17.38
N GLY A 291 23.42 45.47 -18.10
CA GLY A 291 23.54 45.36 -19.54
C GLY A 291 22.44 46.12 -20.31
N ASP A 292 22.33 45.85 -21.60
CA ASP A 292 21.38 46.53 -22.48
C ASP A 292 19.94 46.18 -22.08
N THR A 293 19.16 47.21 -21.74
CA THR A 293 17.74 47.08 -21.40
C THR A 293 16.90 47.66 -22.53
N THR A 294 16.13 46.80 -23.20
CA THR A 294 15.15 47.22 -24.20
C THR A 294 13.75 47.13 -23.62
N VAL A 295 13.05 48.27 -23.56
CA VAL A 295 11.63 48.30 -23.17
C VAL A 295 10.79 48.47 -24.44
N GLY A 296 10.22 47.36 -24.92
CA GLY A 296 9.50 47.33 -26.19
C GLY A 296 10.03 46.29 -27.16
N SER A 297 9.53 46.35 -28.39
CA SER A 297 9.93 45.46 -29.47
C SER A 297 10.84 46.16 -30.46
N THR A 298 11.83 45.43 -30.96
CA THR A 298 12.66 45.79 -32.11
C THR A 298 12.02 45.40 -33.44
N ALA A 299 10.94 44.60 -33.41
CA ALA A 299 10.16 44.25 -34.60
C ALA A 299 9.15 45.35 -34.91
N ILE A 300 8.97 45.64 -36.20
CA ILE A 300 8.12 46.69 -36.82
C ILE A 300 6.64 46.65 -36.36
N ASN A 301 6.24 45.63 -35.59
CA ASN A 301 4.89 45.46 -35.06
C ASN A 301 4.82 45.72 -33.55
N GLY A 302 4.73 47.00 -33.18
CA GLY A 302 3.74 47.47 -32.21
C GLY A 302 3.89 47.17 -30.71
N ALA A 303 5.05 46.78 -30.18
CA ALA A 303 5.20 46.61 -28.71
C ALA A 303 6.06 47.71 -28.05
N SER A 304 5.47 48.27 -26.98
CA SER A 304 5.76 49.48 -26.17
C SER A 304 5.56 50.83 -26.85
N SER A 305 4.33 51.32 -26.77
CA SER A 305 3.96 52.70 -27.14
C SER A 305 4.30 53.76 -26.07
N SER A 306 4.67 53.36 -24.84
CA SER A 306 5.04 54.31 -23.78
C SER A 306 5.84 53.67 -22.66
N LEU A 307 6.96 54.29 -22.25
CA LEU A 307 7.53 54.14 -20.92
C LEU A 307 6.94 55.23 -20.02
N LYS A 308 6.23 54.85 -18.95
CA LYS A 308 5.72 55.78 -17.93
C LYS A 308 6.50 55.57 -16.64
N VAL A 309 7.15 56.62 -16.15
CA VAL A 309 7.86 56.61 -14.86
C VAL A 309 7.14 57.56 -13.91
N TYR A 310 6.78 57.07 -12.73
CA TYR A 310 6.25 57.90 -11.65
C TYR A 310 7.39 58.18 -10.67
N GLY A 311 7.76 59.45 -10.53
CA GLY A 311 8.88 59.89 -9.69
C GLY A 311 10.07 60.42 -10.50
N ASN A 312 11.22 60.53 -9.83
CA ASN A 312 12.44 61.07 -10.43
C ASN A 312 13.12 60.02 -11.32
N VAL A 313 13.66 60.46 -12.46
CA VAL A 313 14.61 59.69 -13.27
C VAL A 313 15.98 60.32 -13.08
N ASN A 314 16.90 59.59 -12.44
CA ASN A 314 18.27 60.04 -12.23
C ASN A 314 19.21 59.27 -13.14
N PHE A 315 20.01 59.98 -13.94
CA PHE A 315 21.12 59.41 -14.69
C PHE A 315 22.42 59.76 -13.95
N TYR A 316 23.00 58.80 -13.25
CA TYR A 316 24.26 58.99 -12.51
C TYR A 316 25.46 58.91 -13.45
N ASP A 317 26.47 59.73 -13.18
CA ASP A 317 27.80 59.59 -13.77
C ASP A 317 28.48 58.35 -13.16
N ASP A 318 28.86 57.39 -13.99
CA ASP A 318 29.60 56.20 -13.56
C ASP A 318 31.11 56.46 -13.43
N GLN A 319 31.56 57.69 -13.68
CA GLN A 319 32.94 58.16 -13.57
C GLN A 319 33.90 57.48 -14.55
N ASP A 320 33.41 56.81 -15.60
CA ASP A 320 34.26 56.13 -16.59
C ASP A 320 34.85 57.08 -17.66
N GLY A 321 34.47 58.37 -17.62
CA GLY A 321 34.94 59.40 -18.56
C GLY A 321 34.27 59.37 -19.93
N THR A 322 33.28 58.49 -20.16
CA THR A 322 32.52 58.44 -21.41
C THR A 322 31.31 59.38 -21.39
N ALA A 323 30.97 59.93 -22.55
CA ALA A 323 29.80 60.79 -22.68
C ALA A 323 28.52 59.99 -22.43
N LYS A 324 27.74 60.39 -21.43
CA LYS A 324 26.41 59.82 -21.18
C LYS A 324 25.38 60.60 -22.00
N THR A 325 24.87 59.98 -23.05
CA THR A 325 23.93 60.62 -23.98
C THR A 325 22.53 60.08 -23.79
N PHE A 326 21.56 60.96 -23.55
CA PHE A 326 20.16 60.62 -23.78
C PHE A 326 19.86 60.84 -25.26
N SER A 327 19.72 59.75 -26.02
CA SER A 327 19.43 59.77 -27.44
C SER A 327 18.00 59.28 -27.68
N THR A 328 17.26 59.98 -28.53
CA THR A 328 15.91 59.58 -28.97
C THR A 328 15.92 59.23 -30.45
N ALA A 329 14.87 58.54 -30.92
CA ALA A 329 14.64 58.36 -32.35
C ALA A 329 14.41 59.70 -33.07
N THR A 330 14.40 59.67 -34.41
CA THR A 330 14.03 60.82 -35.24
C THR A 330 12.56 61.19 -35.01
N GLY A 331 12.28 62.45 -34.71
CA GLY A 331 10.92 62.93 -34.45
C GLY A 331 10.89 64.11 -33.47
N ALA A 332 9.68 64.58 -33.16
CA ALA A 332 9.50 65.61 -32.15
C ALA A 332 9.74 65.05 -30.74
N ILE A 333 10.64 65.69 -29.98
CA ILE A 333 10.80 65.45 -28.55
C ILE A 333 10.06 66.55 -27.82
N THR A 334 9.02 66.20 -27.07
CA THR A 334 8.24 67.16 -26.28
C THR A 334 8.60 67.03 -24.80
N LEU A 335 9.17 68.09 -24.24
CA LEU A 335 9.43 68.21 -22.80
C LEU A 335 8.37 69.17 -22.23
N ASN A 336 7.39 68.63 -21.51
CA ASN A 336 6.35 69.44 -20.89
C ASN A 336 6.79 69.85 -19.48
N GLY A 337 7.03 71.15 -19.27
CA GLY A 337 7.47 71.71 -17.98
C GLY A 337 8.77 72.51 -18.09
N ASP A 338 9.32 72.90 -16.94
CA ASP A 338 10.57 73.64 -16.88
C ASP A 338 11.76 72.72 -17.19
N ILE A 339 12.68 73.21 -18.03
CA ILE A 339 13.95 72.54 -18.34
C ILE A 339 15.06 73.25 -17.57
N GLY A 340 15.59 72.59 -16.54
CA GLY A 340 16.77 73.05 -15.81
C GLY A 340 18.06 72.50 -16.41
N VAL A 341 19.04 73.36 -16.61
CA VAL A 341 20.42 72.98 -16.98
C VAL A 341 21.32 73.35 -15.81
N ALA A 342 22.14 72.40 -15.34
CA ALA A 342 23.02 72.62 -14.19
C ALA A 342 24.06 73.73 -14.48
N ALA A 343 24.59 74.36 -13.43
CA ALA A 343 25.64 75.35 -13.57
C ALA A 343 26.84 74.78 -14.34
N ASN A 344 27.42 75.59 -15.24
CA ASN A 344 28.53 75.19 -16.12
C ASN A 344 28.19 74.04 -17.09
N LYS A 345 26.91 73.85 -17.42
CA LYS A 345 26.45 72.95 -18.49
C LYS A 345 25.76 73.75 -19.59
N ASP A 346 25.85 73.24 -20.80
CA ASP A 346 25.32 73.88 -22.00
C ASP A 346 24.07 73.15 -22.49
N LEU A 347 23.10 73.93 -23.01
CA LEU A 347 22.07 73.41 -23.90
C LEU A 347 22.53 73.64 -25.34
N ILE A 348 22.93 72.56 -26.02
CA ILE A 348 23.47 72.64 -27.38
C ILE A 348 22.41 72.16 -28.37
N MET A 349 22.06 73.01 -29.35
CA MET A 349 21.34 72.59 -30.55
C MET A 349 22.37 72.26 -31.64
N ALA A 350 22.27 71.10 -32.28
CA ALA A 350 23.29 70.57 -33.19
C ALA A 350 23.69 71.57 -34.30
N ASN A 351 24.99 71.67 -34.59
CA ASN A 351 25.56 72.68 -35.50
C ASN A 351 25.42 72.36 -37.00
N THR A 352 24.93 71.16 -37.36
CA THR A 352 24.82 70.67 -38.74
C THR A 352 23.38 70.63 -39.28
N GLY A 353 22.37 70.97 -38.47
CA GLY A 353 20.95 70.91 -38.84
C GLY A 353 20.26 72.27 -38.99
N THR A 354 19.05 72.29 -39.55
CA THR A 354 18.16 73.48 -39.62
C THR A 354 17.41 73.74 -38.31
N GLY A 355 17.98 73.31 -37.17
CA GLY A 355 17.33 73.43 -35.86
C GLY A 355 17.05 74.88 -35.53
N GLN A 356 15.82 75.17 -35.10
CA GLN A 356 15.41 76.51 -34.68
C GLN A 356 15.14 76.52 -33.17
N PHE A 357 15.61 77.56 -32.48
CA PHE A 357 15.13 77.88 -31.14
C PHE A 357 13.93 78.80 -31.27
N GLN A 358 12.73 78.23 -31.13
CA GLN A 358 11.49 78.99 -31.12
C GLN A 358 10.95 79.01 -29.70
N THR A 359 10.73 80.21 -29.16
CA THR A 359 10.07 80.40 -27.87
C THR A 359 8.61 80.69 -28.10
N GLY A 360 7.78 80.51 -27.05
CA GLY A 360 6.44 81.06 -27.05
C GLY A 360 6.44 82.59 -27.12
N THR A 361 5.27 83.20 -27.06
CA THR A 361 5.06 84.67 -27.11
C THR A 361 5.51 85.42 -25.84
N GLY A 362 6.19 84.74 -24.92
CA GLY A 362 6.67 85.31 -23.65
C GLY A 362 8.07 85.94 -23.76
N THR A 363 8.45 86.70 -22.74
CA THR A 363 9.77 87.33 -22.64
C THR A 363 10.88 86.28 -22.56
N VAL A 364 11.89 86.43 -23.41
CA VAL A 364 13.15 85.67 -23.34
C VAL A 364 14.21 86.54 -22.67
N VAL A 365 14.76 86.08 -21.55
CA VAL A 365 15.78 86.82 -20.78
C VAL A 365 17.13 86.14 -20.95
N LEU A 366 18.10 86.86 -21.53
CA LEU A 366 19.50 86.44 -21.65
C LEU A 366 20.35 87.29 -20.72
N SER A 367 20.62 86.79 -19.52
CA SER A 367 21.29 87.56 -18.46
C SER A 367 22.82 87.59 -18.57
N GLY A 368 23.39 86.84 -19.52
CA GLY A 368 24.83 86.75 -19.77
C GLY A 368 25.24 87.38 -21.10
N ALA A 369 26.56 87.53 -21.30
CA ALA A 369 27.11 87.97 -22.58
C ALA A 369 26.66 87.00 -23.69
N THR A 370 25.97 87.53 -24.69
CA THR A 370 25.49 86.74 -25.85
C THR A 370 26.43 86.99 -27.02
N SER A 371 27.01 85.92 -27.57
CA SER A 371 27.89 85.99 -28.74
C SER A 371 27.23 85.33 -29.94
N VAL A 372 27.28 86.01 -31.09
CA VAL A 372 26.83 85.47 -32.37
C VAL A 372 28.07 85.20 -33.21
N VAL A 373 28.20 83.97 -33.73
CA VAL A 373 29.37 83.55 -34.50
C VAL A 373 29.52 84.42 -35.76
N SER A 374 30.78 84.72 -36.12
CA SER A 374 31.11 85.50 -37.32
C SER A 374 30.39 84.98 -38.57
N GLY A 375 29.77 85.90 -39.33
CA GLY A 375 28.97 85.58 -40.52
C GLY A 375 27.53 85.14 -40.24
N LYS A 376 27.05 85.22 -38.98
CA LYS A 376 25.64 85.02 -38.59
C LYS A 376 25.03 86.34 -38.08
N SER A 377 23.71 86.42 -38.07
CA SER A 377 22.96 87.60 -37.63
C SER A 377 22.04 87.27 -36.47
N PHE A 378 21.89 88.21 -35.55
CA PHE A 378 20.76 88.25 -34.61
C PHE A 378 19.73 89.22 -35.20
N THR A 379 18.60 88.68 -35.65
CA THR A 379 17.56 89.46 -36.35
C THR A 379 16.32 89.53 -35.46
N LEU A 380 15.79 90.75 -35.24
CA LEU A 380 14.49 90.96 -34.61
C LEU A 380 13.51 91.36 -35.72
N ASP A 381 12.44 90.60 -35.93
CA ASP A 381 11.55 90.74 -37.08
C ASP A 381 10.31 91.63 -36.83
N ASP A 382 10.03 92.02 -35.57
CA ASP A 382 8.92 92.92 -35.22
C ASP A 382 9.41 94.09 -34.33
N PHE A 383 9.34 95.30 -34.87
CA PHE A 383 9.90 96.54 -34.32
C PHE A 383 8.88 97.38 -33.54
N THR A 384 7.84 96.77 -32.97
CA THR A 384 6.87 97.55 -32.17
C THR A 384 7.35 97.90 -30.76
N ASN A 385 8.40 97.23 -30.24
CA ASN A 385 8.99 97.53 -28.93
C ASN A 385 10.44 98.03 -29.06
N ILE A 386 10.74 99.13 -28.33
CA ILE A 386 12.06 99.77 -28.31
C ILE A 386 13.11 98.78 -27.77
N ILE A 387 14.16 98.48 -28.56
CA ILE A 387 15.38 97.89 -28.02
C ILE A 387 16.01 98.97 -27.14
N ASN A 388 15.77 98.91 -25.83
CA ASN A 388 16.35 99.85 -24.89
C ASN A 388 17.82 99.46 -24.64
N CYS A 389 18.68 99.82 -25.59
CA CYS A 389 20.12 99.63 -25.49
C CYS A 389 20.65 100.67 -24.48
N ASN A 390 20.52 100.37 -23.18
CA ASN A 390 21.20 101.12 -22.12
C ASN A 390 22.68 100.79 -22.20
N HIS A 391 23.39 101.47 -23.11
CA HIS A 391 24.84 101.39 -23.17
C HIS A 391 25.39 102.03 -21.90
N ALA A 392 26.07 101.25 -21.05
CA ALA A 392 27.06 101.85 -20.17
C ALA A 392 28.12 102.47 -21.08
N ALA A 393 28.51 103.72 -20.82
CA ALA A 393 29.31 104.56 -21.71
C ALA A 393 30.74 104.05 -22.06
N ALA A 394 31.06 102.78 -21.77
CA ALA A 394 32.38 102.17 -21.94
C ALA A 394 32.48 101.17 -23.12
N ASP A 395 31.39 100.79 -23.80
CA ASP A 395 31.45 99.87 -24.94
C ASP A 395 31.79 100.61 -26.25
N VAL A 396 33.08 100.87 -26.45
CA VAL A 396 33.65 101.32 -27.72
C VAL A 396 34.09 100.11 -28.55
N GLY A 397 33.24 99.63 -29.47
CA GLY A 397 33.76 98.84 -30.60
C GLY A 397 32.92 97.74 -31.23
N SER A 398 31.74 97.37 -30.75
CA SER A 398 30.95 96.33 -31.42
C SER A 398 29.44 96.62 -31.47
N THR A 399 28.99 96.96 -32.67
CA THR A 399 27.62 97.05 -33.17
C THR A 399 26.79 95.80 -32.84
N PHE A 400 25.77 95.96 -32.00
CA PHE A 400 24.56 95.11 -32.10
C PHE A 400 23.23 95.90 -32.11
N CYS A 401 23.24 97.21 -31.89
CA CYS A 401 22.07 98.08 -32.12
C CYS A 401 22.33 99.05 -33.29
N LYS A 402 22.50 98.53 -34.51
CA LYS A 402 22.32 99.35 -35.72
C LYS A 402 21.20 98.75 -36.56
N ALA A 403 19.96 98.95 -36.11
CA ALA A 403 18.82 98.88 -37.01
C ALA A 403 18.95 100.04 -38.01
N SER A 404 19.64 99.82 -39.12
CA SER A 404 19.51 100.70 -40.28
C SER A 404 18.30 100.24 -41.07
N ARG A 405 17.39 101.21 -41.28
CA ARG A 405 16.13 101.10 -42.03
C ARG A 405 16.26 100.40 -43.38
#